data_AF-A0A4Z0R9Q3-F1
#
_entry.id   AF-A0A4Z0R9Q3-F1
#
_cell.length_a   1.000
_cell.length_b   1.000
_cell.length_c   1.000
_cell.angle_alpha   90.00
_cell.angle_beta   90.00
_cell.angle_gamma   90.00
#
_symmetry.space_group_name_H-M   'P 1'
#
loop_
_entity.id
_entity.type
_entity.pdbx_description
1 polymer ?
#
loop_
_entity_poly.entity_id
_entity_poly.type
_entity_poly.pdbx_seq_one_letter_code
_entity_poly.pdbx_strand_id
1 'polypeptide(L)' 'MWSKKSTEAVLKELEVTSTTGLSEHEIVQRREKYGANELAIKSLKPYLEFFSLN' A
#
# COMPACT_ATOMS: atom_id res chain seq x y z
N MET A 1 -7.59 12.85 8.32
CA MET A 1 -7.90 12.99 6.88
C MET A 1 -6.86 13.90 6.25
N TRP A 2 -6.04 13.38 5.33
CA TRP A 2 -4.99 14.18 4.69
C TRP A 2 -5.55 15.39 3.93
N SER A 3 -6.78 15.30 3.44
CA SER A 3 -7.51 16.39 2.76
C SER A 3 -7.76 17.66 3.60
N LYS A 4 -7.56 17.62 4.93
CA LYS A 4 -7.74 18.77 5.83
C LYS A 4 -6.42 19.37 6.31
N LYS A 5 -5.28 18.81 5.91
CA LYS A 5 -3.94 19.25 6.31
C LYS A 5 -3.31 20.06 5.17
N SER A 6 -2.42 21.00 5.50
CA SER A 6 -1.59 21.64 4.48
C SER A 6 -0.57 20.66 3.92
N THR A 7 -0.09 20.92 2.71
CA THR A 7 0.94 20.09 2.07
C THR A 7 2.19 19.97 2.94
N GLU A 8 2.63 21.06 3.57
CA GLU A 8 3.81 21.09 4.43
C GLU A 8 3.63 20.20 5.67
N ALA A 9 2.43 20.24 6.27
CA ALA A 9 2.13 19.40 7.43
C ALA A 9 2.14 17.90 7.08
N VAL A 10 1.60 17.54 5.91
CA VAL A 10 1.61 16.16 5.42
C VAL A 10 3.03 15.70 5.08
N LEU A 11 3.82 16.53 4.40
CA LEU A 11 5.21 16.20 4.07
C LEU A 11 6.08 16.03 5.32
N LYS A 12 5.88 16.89 6.34
CA LYS A 12 6.58 16.77 7.63
C LYS A 12 6.21 15.49 8.37
N GLU A 13 4.93 15.12 8.39
CA GLU A 13 4.45 13.91 9.06
C GLU A 13 4.89 12.63 8.34
N LEU A 14 5.02 12.68 7.01
CA LEU A 14 5.52 11.57 6.22
C LEU A 14 7.05 11.55 6.14
N GLU A 15 7.73 12.56 6.70
CA GLU A 15 9.17 12.78 6.65
C GLU A 15 9.73 12.74 5.21
N VAL A 16 9.00 13.36 4.27
CA VAL A 16 9.35 13.37 2.84
C VAL A 16 9.59 14.79 2.35
N THR A 17 10.63 14.97 1.53
CA THR A 17 10.88 16.22 0.80
C THR A 17 10.11 16.26 -0.51
N SER A 18 9.51 17.41 -0.83
CA SER A 18 8.71 17.58 -2.06
C SER A 18 9.52 17.47 -3.36
N THR A 19 10.82 17.75 -3.31
CA THR A 19 11.70 17.81 -4.48
C THR A 19 12.30 16.45 -4.83
N THR A 20 12.72 15.68 -3.84
CA THR A 20 13.44 14.41 -4.03
C THR A 20 12.60 13.18 -3.68
N GLY A 21 11.50 13.35 -2.95
CA GLY A 21 10.67 12.23 -2.51
C GLY A 21 11.38 11.35 -1.49
N LEU A 22 11.07 10.05 -1.51
CA LEU A 22 11.66 9.04 -0.64
C LEU A 22 13.00 8.53 -1.18
N SER A 23 13.91 8.17 -0.28
CA SER A 23 15.09 7.41 -0.66
C SER A 23 14.74 5.96 -1.06
N GLU A 24 15.59 5.32 -1.85
CA GLU A 24 15.41 3.91 -2.25
C GLU A 24 15.28 2.97 -1.06
N HIS A 25 16.06 3.22 -0.01
CA HIS A 25 16.01 2.43 1.22
C HIS A 25 14.66 2.57 1.94
N GLU A 26 14.12 3.78 2.04
CA GLU A 26 12.79 3.99 2.63
C GLU A 26 11.68 3.37 1.78
N ILE A 27 11.81 3.38 0.45
CA ILE A 27 10.86 2.72 -0.44
C ILE A 27 10.77 1.24 -0.12
N VAL A 28 11.93 0.56 0.04
CA VAL A 28 11.97 -0.86 0.41
C VAL A 28 11.33 -1.09 1.77
N GLN A 29 11.74 -0.34 2.80
CA GLN A 29 11.18 -0.49 4.15
C GLN A 29 9.66 -0.26 4.19
N ARG A 30 9.16 0.75 3.46
CA ARG A 30 7.71 1.02 3.40
C ARG A 30 6.97 -0.06 2.63
N ARG A 31 7.55 -0.61 1.56
CA ARG A 31 6.96 -1.72 0.80
C ARG A 31 6.86 -2.99 1.64
N GLU A 32 7.88 -3.28 2.45
CA GLU A 32 7.85 -4.39 3.41
C GLU A 32 6.78 -4.19 4.49
N LYS A 33 6.64 -2.96 5.00
CA LYS A 33 5.70 -2.63 6.07
C LYS A 33 4.23 -2.61 5.63
N TYR A 34 3.94 -1.99 4.49
CA TYR A 34 2.57 -1.73 4.03
C TYR A 34 2.11 -2.68 2.92
N GLY A 35 3.03 -3.42 2.31
CA GLY A 35 2.74 -4.27 1.17
C GLY A 35 2.69 -3.50 -0.15
N ALA A 36 2.27 -4.21 -1.20
CA ALA A 36 2.03 -3.61 -2.50
C ALA A 36 0.74 -2.77 -2.47
N ASN A 37 0.73 -1.65 -3.19
CA ASN A 37 -0.46 -0.81 -3.35
C ASN A 37 -1.39 -1.41 -4.42
N GLU A 38 -1.92 -2.58 -4.10
CA GLU A 38 -2.85 -3.32 -4.96
C GLU A 38 -3.98 -3.91 -4.11
N LEU A 39 -5.15 -4.04 -4.73
CA LEU A 39 -6.27 -4.70 -4.07
C LEU A 39 -6.00 -6.20 -4.01
N ALA A 40 -6.29 -6.80 -2.86
CA ALA A 40 -6.23 -8.25 -2.72
C ALA A 40 -7.13 -8.91 -3.77
N ILE A 41 -6.54 -9.77 -4.60
CA ILE A 41 -7.30 -10.59 -5.53
C ILE A 41 -8.15 -11.55 -4.69
N LYS A 42 -9.45 -11.62 -5.00
CA LYS A 42 -10.32 -12.60 -4.37
C LYS A 42 -9.74 -13.99 -4.63
N SER A 43 -9.52 -14.77 -3.57
CA SER A 43 -8.98 -16.11 -3.72
C SER A 43 -9.84 -16.91 -4.69
N LEU A 44 -9.22 -17.40 -5.76
CA LEU A 44 -9.85 -18.38 -6.63
C LEU A 44 -10.00 -19.64 -5.78
N LYS A 45 -11.24 -19.97 -5.41
CA LYS A 45 -11.52 -21.25 -4.75
C LYS A 45 -10.96 -22.36 -5.65
N PRO A 46 -10.22 -23.32 -5.09
CA PRO A 46 -9.70 -24.42 -5.89
C PRO A 46 -10.86 -25.13 -6.58
N TYR A 47 -10.69 -25.46 -7.87
CA TYR A 47 -11.71 -26.08 -8.72
C TYR A 47 -12.38 -27.31 -8.08
N LEU A 48 -11.70 -28.00 -7.17
CA LEU A 48 -12.20 -29.16 -6.44
C LEU A 48 -13.39 -28.85 -5.52
N GLU A 49 -13.53 -27.61 -5.02
CA GLU A 49 -14.69 -27.21 -4.21
C GLU A 49 -15.99 -27.07 -5.00
N PHE A 50 -15.92 -26.96 -6.34
CA PHE A 50 -17.13 -26.83 -7.17
C PHE A 50 -17.83 -28.17 -7.43
N PHE A 51 -17.13 -29.30 -7.30
CA PHE A 51 -17.68 -30.62 -7.60
C PHE A 51 -18.22 -31.37 -6.37
N SER A 52 -18.01 -30.86 -5.15
CA SER A 52 -18.55 -31.47 -3.93
C SER A 52 -19.98 -31.01 -3.57
N LEU A 53 -20.63 -30.26 -4.45
CA LEU A 53 -21.99 -29.71 -4.30
C LEU A 53 -23.02 -30.28 -5.30
N ASN A 54 -22.66 -31.33 -6.07
CA ASN A 54 -23.58 -32.10 -6.91
C ASN A 54 -23.75 -33.53 -6.40
#